data_AF-D9PYJ6-F1
#
_entry.id   AF-D9PYJ6-F1
#
_cell.length_a   1.000
_cell.length_b   1.000
_cell.length_c   1.000
_cell.angle_alpha   90.00
_cell.angle_beta   90.00
_cell.angle_gamma   90.00
#
_symmetry.space_group_name_H-M   'P 1'
#
loop_
_entity.id
_entity.type
_entity.pdbx_description
1 polymer ?
#
loop_
_entity_poly.entity_id
_entity_poly.type
_entity_poly.pdbx_seq_one_letter_code
_entity_poly.pdbx_strand_id
1 'polypeptide(L)'
;MEWLNWLYDYRRDSPTYGIINEIFMGERYPRAVYIPPGIFHGTKNIGTDIAVVIGMPSLLYDPENVDERRLDPNDNDLIPYEWGCKME
;
A
#
# COMPACT_ATOMS: atom_id res chain seq x y z
N MET A 1 -0.43 -3.84 -18.37
CA MET A 1 0.12 -3.49 -17.02
C MET A 1 -1.00 -3.05 -16.09
N GLU A 2 -1.41 -3.91 -15.16
CA GLU A 2 -2.48 -3.64 -14.20
C GLU A 2 -1.98 -3.96 -12.79
N TRP A 3 -2.22 -3.08 -11.83
CA TRP A 3 -1.86 -3.30 -10.45
C TRP A 3 -2.89 -2.70 -9.50
N LEU A 4 -2.91 -3.24 -8.29
CA LEU A 4 -3.77 -2.84 -7.20
C LEU A 4 -2.94 -2.09 -6.16
N ASN A 5 -3.37 -0.89 -5.78
CA ASN A 5 -2.86 -0.25 -4.57
C ASN A 5 -3.92 -0.38 -3.49
N TRP A 6 -3.53 -1.06 -2.43
CA TRP A 6 -4.36 -1.29 -1.27
C TRP A 6 -3.98 -0.31 -0.17
N LEU A 7 -4.98 0.20 0.55
CA LEU A 7 -4.84 1.20 1.61
C LEU A 7 -5.62 0.75 2.84
N TYR A 8 -5.03 0.88 4.02
CA TYR A 8 -5.71 0.63 5.29
C TYR A 8 -5.47 1.75 6.28
N ASP A 9 -6.56 2.29 6.78
CA ASP A 9 -6.54 3.43 7.67
C ASP A 9 -6.29 2.99 9.12
N TYR A 10 -5.08 3.24 9.61
CA TYR A 10 -4.69 2.91 10.98
C TYR A 10 -4.65 4.13 11.91
N ARG A 11 -5.26 5.25 11.50
CA ARG A 11 -5.40 6.45 12.33
C ARG A 11 -6.58 6.28 13.27
N ARG A 12 -6.33 6.06 14.57
CA ARG A 12 -7.36 5.68 15.57
C ARG A 12 -8.49 6.70 15.74
N ASP A 13 -8.23 7.96 15.40
CA ASP A 13 -9.17 9.08 15.44
C ASP A 13 -9.92 9.29 14.12
N SER A 14 -9.58 8.55 13.06
CA SER A 14 -10.22 8.66 11.76
C SER A 14 -11.63 8.02 11.76
N PRO A 15 -12.63 8.64 11.11
CA PRO A 15 -13.94 8.03 10.92
C PRO A 15 -13.90 6.78 10.02
N THR A 16 -12.81 6.59 9.28
CA THR A 16 -12.56 5.40 8.44
C THR A 16 -11.52 4.47 9.04
N TYR A 17 -11.22 4.56 10.34
CA TYR A 17 -10.30 3.65 11.01
C TYR A 17 -10.68 2.17 10.78
N GLY A 18 -9.69 1.36 10.41
CA GLY A 18 -9.89 -0.06 10.12
C GLY A 18 -10.51 -0.35 8.75
N ILE A 19 -10.78 0.67 7.93
CA ILE A 19 -11.33 0.48 6.59
C ILE A 19 -10.21 0.22 5.58
N ILE A 20 -10.46 -0.78 4.75
CA ILE A 20 -9.67 -1.12 3.58
C ILE A 20 -10.23 -0.40 2.35
N ASN A 21 -9.36 0.17 1.54
CA ASN A 21 -9.70 0.73 0.24
C ASN A 21 -8.75 0.23 -0.84
N GLU A 22 -9.31 -0.08 -2.00
CA GLU A 22 -8.61 -0.70 -3.13
C GLU A 22 -8.68 0.21 -4.36
N ILE A 23 -7.52 0.56 -4.89
CA ILE A 23 -7.38 1.43 -6.06
C ILE A 23 -6.72 0.66 -7.20
N PHE A 24 -7.52 0.30 -8.19
CA PHE A 24 -7.06 -0.37 -9.42
C PHE A 24 -6.38 0.61 -10.36
N MET A 25 -5.14 0.39 -10.75
CA MET A 25 -4.38 1.29 -11.61
C MET A 25 -3.71 0.51 -12.72
N GLY A 26 -3.33 1.21 -13.77
CA GLY A 26 -2.62 0.59 -14.88
C GLY A 26 -2.26 1.58 -15.95
N GLU A 27 -1.62 1.10 -17.00
CA GLU A 27 -1.15 1.94 -18.12
C GLU A 27 -2.29 2.71 -18.80
N ARG A 28 -3.46 2.09 -18.96
CA ARG A 28 -4.65 2.74 -19.54
C ARG A 28 -5.39 3.64 -18.56
N TYR A 29 -5.02 3.61 -17.28
CA TYR A 29 -5.64 4.39 -16.22
C TYR A 29 -4.59 4.83 -15.19
N PRO A 30 -3.65 5.72 -15.59
CA PRO A 30 -2.60 6.18 -14.69
C PRO A 30 -3.21 7.10 -13.63
N ARG A 31 -2.86 6.87 -12.36
CA ARG A 31 -3.28 7.71 -11.24
C ARG A 31 -2.09 8.07 -10.36
N ALA A 32 -2.11 9.27 -9.83
CA ALA A 32 -1.31 9.65 -8.67
C ALA A 32 -2.18 9.48 -7.42
N VAL A 33 -1.66 8.78 -6.42
CA VAL A 33 -2.36 8.57 -5.14
C VAL A 33 -1.54 9.25 -4.05
N TYR A 34 -2.15 10.22 -3.37
CA TYR A 34 -1.58 10.83 -2.19
C TYR A 34 -1.96 10.01 -0.95
N ILE A 35 -0.95 9.57 -0.19
CA ILE A 35 -1.14 8.70 0.98
C ILE A 35 -0.67 9.46 2.23
N PRO A 36 -1.59 9.88 3.12
CA PRO A 36 -1.23 10.53 4.38
C PRO A 36 -0.50 9.60 5.37
N PRO A 37 0.24 10.13 6.35
CA PRO A 37 0.80 9.35 7.44
C PRO A 37 -0.27 8.55 8.22
N GLY A 38 0.10 7.36 8.69
CA GLY A 38 -0.80 6.47 9.44
C GLY A 38 -1.70 5.60 8.57
N ILE A 39 -1.51 5.61 7.25
CA ILE A 39 -2.15 4.69 6.31
C ILE A 39 -1.14 3.61 5.91
N PHE A 40 -1.46 2.35 6.17
CA PHE A 40 -0.72 1.23 5.58
C PHE A 40 -1.09 1.14 4.10
N HIS A 41 -0.10 0.85 3.28
CA HIS A 41 -0.32 0.68 1.85
C HIS A 41 0.58 -0.42 1.28
N GLY A 42 0.12 -1.01 0.18
CA GLY A 42 0.87 -2.03 -0.53
C GLY A 42 0.42 -2.13 -1.98
N THR A 43 1.32 -2.57 -2.83
CA THR A 43 1.06 -2.67 -4.27
C THR A 43 1.19 -4.11 -4.74
N LYS A 44 0.18 -4.59 -5.45
CA LYS A 44 0.17 -5.92 -6.07
C LYS A 44 0.06 -5.78 -7.58
N ASN A 45 0.99 -6.36 -8.32
CA ASN A 45 0.80 -6.54 -9.76
C ASN A 45 -0.28 -7.63 -9.97
N ILE A 46 -1.37 -7.27 -10.66
CA ILE A 46 -2.47 -8.20 -10.96
C ILE A 46 -2.50 -8.60 -12.45
N GLY A 47 -1.65 -7.99 -13.27
CA GLY A 47 -1.49 -8.31 -14.68
C GLY A 47 -0.39 -9.35 -14.95
N THR A 48 -0.22 -9.68 -16.23
CA THR A 48 0.83 -10.59 -16.71
C THR A 48 2.11 -9.88 -17.15
N ASP A 49 2.06 -8.56 -17.30
CA ASP A 49 3.17 -7.74 -17.74
C ASP A 49 3.88 -7.09 -16.55
N ILE A 50 5.06 -6.52 -16.80
CA ILE A 50 5.78 -5.68 -15.84
C ILE A 50 4.89 -4.49 -15.43
N ALA A 51 4.75 -4.25 -14.14
CA ALA A 51 4.12 -3.05 -13.59
C ALA A 51 5.19 -2.13 -13.01
N VAL A 52 5.04 -0.82 -13.20
CA VAL A 52 5.95 0.20 -12.65
C VAL A 52 5.20 1.08 -11.68
N VAL A 53 5.71 1.16 -10.45
CA VAL A 53 5.22 2.05 -9.40
C VAL A 53 6.32 3.04 -9.06
N ILE A 54 5.98 4.33 -9.01
CA ILE A 54 6.90 5.40 -8.64
C ILE A 54 6.49 5.95 -7.28
N GLY A 55 7.32 5.70 -6.27
CA GLY A 55 7.17 6.32 -4.95
C GLY A 55 7.73 7.74 -4.94
N MET A 56 6.98 8.68 -4.35
CA MET A 56 7.39 10.07 -4.16
C MET A 56 7.30 10.43 -2.67
N PRO A 57 8.25 9.96 -1.84
CA PRO A 57 8.22 10.24 -0.40
C PRO A 57 8.36 11.75 -0.14
N SER A 58 7.69 12.23 0.89
CA SER A 58 7.72 13.67 1.25
C SER A 58 9.02 14.09 1.95
N LEU A 59 9.76 13.13 2.50
CA LEU A 59 11.02 13.32 3.21
C LEU A 59 12.09 12.37 2.66
N LEU A 60 13.35 12.73 2.87
CA LEU A 60 14.47 11.85 2.58
C LEU A 60 14.54 10.72 3.60
N TYR A 61 15.00 9.55 3.16
CA TYR A 61 15.22 8.42 4.04
C TYR A 61 16.34 8.71 5.06
N ASP A 62 16.06 8.46 6.34
CA ASP A 62 17.01 8.58 7.44
C ASP A 62 17.22 7.19 8.09
N PRO A 63 18.40 6.57 7.93
CA PRO A 63 18.68 5.26 8.50
C PRO A 63 18.83 5.27 10.03
N GLU A 64 19.15 6.41 10.64
CA GLU A 64 19.25 6.53 12.11
C GLU A 64 17.87 6.69 12.75
N ASN A 65 16.90 7.18 11.97
CA ASN A 65 15.52 7.41 12.40
C ASN A 65 14.52 6.96 11.33
N VAL A 66 14.42 5.65 11.11
CA VAL A 66 13.50 5.06 10.13
C VAL A 66 12.04 5.33 10.53
N ASP A 67 11.35 6.11 9.69
CA ASP A 67 9.95 6.48 9.83
C ASP A 67 8.98 5.46 9.18
N GLU A 68 9.48 4.63 8.28
CA GLU A 68 8.72 3.56 7.62
C GLU A 68 8.53 2.35 8.54
N ARG A 69 7.26 2.01 8.81
CA ARG A 69 6.87 0.78 9.50
C ARG A 69 6.33 -0.22 8.49
N ARG A 70 6.84 -1.46 8.55
CA ARG A 70 6.41 -2.56 7.69
C ARG A 70 5.77 -3.64 8.53
N LEU A 71 4.77 -4.30 7.94
CA LEU A 71 4.15 -5.50 8.48
C LEU A 71 4.38 -6.64 7.50
N ASP A 72 4.51 -7.84 8.03
CA ASP A 72 4.50 -9.01 7.17
C ASP A 72 3.11 -9.12 6.52
N PRO A 73 3.02 -9.21 5.19
CA PRO A 73 1.74 -9.22 4.49
C PRO A 73 0.92 -10.49 4.73
N ASN A 74 1.53 -11.59 5.15
CA ASN A 74 0.87 -12.87 5.42
C ASN A 74 0.76 -13.20 6.91
N ASP A 75 1.74 -12.76 7.71
CA ASP A 75 1.85 -13.09 9.13
C ASP A 75 1.72 -11.82 9.98
N ASN A 76 0.51 -11.25 10.01
CA ASN A 76 0.17 -10.16 10.92
C ASN A 76 -1.28 -10.25 11.39
N ASP A 77 -1.51 -9.91 12.66
CA ASP A 77 -2.86 -9.87 13.26
C ASP A 77 -3.54 -8.49 13.14
N LEU A 78 -2.93 -7.54 12.45
CA LEU A 78 -3.37 -6.14 12.45
C LEU A 78 -4.31 -5.80 11.30
N ILE A 79 -4.00 -6.35 10.13
CA ILE A 79 -4.64 -6.02 8.87
C ILE A 79 -5.38 -7.27 8.40
N PRO A 80 -6.72 -7.28 8.44
CA PRO A 80 -7.52 -8.43 7.99
C PRO A 80 -7.65 -8.43 6.46
N TYR A 81 -6.54 -8.52 5.73
CA TYR A 81 -6.52 -8.51 4.28
C TYR A 81 -5.85 -9.75 3.71
N GLU A 82 -6.54 -10.44 2.81
CA GLU A 82 -6.01 -11.62 2.11
C GLU A 82 -5.53 -11.21 0.72
N TRP A 83 -4.22 -11.30 0.50
CA TRP A 83 -3.60 -10.90 -0.77
C TRP A 83 -3.95 -11.83 -1.93
N GLY A 84 -4.43 -13.04 -1.68
CA GLY A 84 -4.80 -14.02 -2.72
C GLY A 84 -3.62 -14.39 -3.63
N CYS A 85 -2.38 -14.28 -3.15
CA CYS A 85 -1.18 -14.77 -3.80
C CYS A 85 -0.22 -15.34 -2.77
N LYS A 86 0.58 -16.34 -3.16
CA LYS A 86 1.69 -16.81 -2.32
C LYS A 86 2.84 -15.82 -2.48
N MET A 87 3.30 -15.28 -1.37
CA MET A 87 4.54 -14.50 -1.31
C MET A 87 5.62 -15.50 -0.89
N GLU A 88 6.54 -15.81 -1.79
CA GLU A 88 7.69 -16.71 -1.52
C GLU A 88 8.84 -15.95 -0.87
#